data_AF-X1V9B3-F1
#
_entry.id   AF-X1V9B3-F1
#
_cell.length_a   1.000
_cell.length_b   1.000
_cell.length_c   1.000
_cell.angle_alpha   90.00
_cell.angle_beta   90.00
_cell.angle_gamma   90.00
#
_symmetry.space_group_name_H-M   'P 1'
#
loop_
_entity.id
_entity.type
_entity.pdbx_description
1 polymer ?
#
loop_
_entity_poly.entity_id
_entity_poly.type
_entity_poly.pdbx_seq_one_letter_code
_entity_poly.pdbx_strand_id
1 'polypeptide(L)'
;MKEILFCGGFMPLEINEKVKHNSPAANNFQKELIDNLSKNFKVDILTYVGFYEKDMDIVIESFKKNNIYYAIKQEDKNYISVFCRYYKLFNKLIQNKKTVILYDYNYINLFINYFCKKKTIKTILIIADHTEYYEYKNPIRSLLAFKYSRDYFKFDHLIFLSKRLKDRYGLKNSSLMIGGINIDKYKNFTPAPKENKTILLYSGALSRVTGVDIYLKAIELIKDEN
;
A
#
# COMPACT_ATOMS: atom_id res chain seq x y z
N MET A 1 -11.60 15.22 -18.71
CA MET A 1 -11.49 14.44 -17.46
C MET A 1 -10.12 14.73 -16.83
N LYS A 2 -10.01 14.94 -15.50
CA LYS A 2 -8.70 15.13 -14.85
C LYS A 2 -7.95 13.79 -14.86
N GLU A 3 -6.64 13.81 -15.13
CA GLU A 3 -5.82 12.59 -15.21
C GLU A 3 -4.91 12.45 -13.98
N ILE A 4 -5.00 11.27 -13.34
CA ILE A 4 -4.25 10.87 -12.16
C ILE A 4 -3.27 9.75 -12.54
N LEU A 5 -2.06 9.81 -12.00
CA LEU A 5 -1.18 8.65 -11.93
C LEU A 5 -1.15 8.15 -10.49
N PHE A 6 -1.56 6.91 -10.26
CA PHE A 6 -1.47 6.24 -8.98
C PHE A 6 -0.18 5.42 -8.93
N CYS A 7 0.67 5.71 -7.95
CA CYS A 7 1.95 5.05 -7.70
C CYS A 7 1.87 4.25 -6.40
N GLY A 8 2.00 2.93 -6.45
CA GLY A 8 1.87 2.10 -5.24
C GLY A 8 2.35 0.68 -5.43
N GLY A 9 2.08 -0.17 -4.45
CA GLY A 9 2.32 -1.62 -4.52
C GLY A 9 1.10 -2.41 -5.00
N PHE A 10 0.18 -1.77 -5.73
CA PHE A 10 -1.09 -2.38 -6.14
C PHE A 10 -0.89 -3.61 -7.03
N MET A 11 -1.69 -4.65 -6.76
CA MET A 11 -1.77 -5.89 -7.50
C MET A 11 -3.22 -6.24 -7.82
N PRO A 12 -3.54 -6.73 -9.03
CA PRO A 12 -4.85 -7.32 -9.32
C PRO A 12 -5.23 -8.40 -8.28
N LEU A 13 -6.50 -8.43 -7.91
CA LEU A 13 -6.98 -9.37 -6.87
C LEU A 13 -6.76 -10.84 -7.25
N GLU A 14 -6.80 -11.15 -8.56
CA GLU A 14 -6.57 -12.48 -9.14
C GLU A 14 -5.23 -13.11 -8.71
N ILE A 15 -4.25 -12.28 -8.36
CA ILE A 15 -2.90 -12.71 -7.97
C ILE A 15 -2.54 -12.30 -6.54
N ASN A 16 -3.42 -11.59 -5.83
CA ASN A 16 -3.14 -11.00 -4.51
C ASN A 16 -2.66 -12.04 -3.48
N GLU A 17 -3.33 -13.20 -3.43
CA GLU A 17 -3.02 -14.28 -2.48
C GLU A 17 -1.87 -15.18 -2.95
N LYS A 18 -1.53 -15.14 -4.23
CA LYS A 18 -0.43 -15.94 -4.81
C LYS A 18 0.94 -15.32 -4.51
N VAL A 19 0.96 -14.04 -4.18
CA VAL A 19 2.18 -13.26 -3.96
C VAL A 19 2.51 -13.24 -2.47
N LYS A 20 3.58 -13.92 -2.08
CA LYS A 20 3.91 -14.22 -0.67
C LYS A 20 4.05 -12.98 0.20
N HIS A 21 4.58 -11.89 -0.37
CA HIS A 21 4.91 -10.68 0.37
C HIS A 21 3.91 -9.54 0.17
N ASN A 22 2.77 -9.81 -0.49
CA ASN A 22 1.74 -8.80 -0.63
C ASN A 22 0.90 -8.69 0.64
N SER A 23 0.51 -7.47 1.01
CA SER A 23 -0.44 -7.23 2.11
C SER A 23 -1.85 -7.17 1.55
N PRO A 24 -2.73 -8.16 1.81
CA PRO A 24 -4.08 -8.16 1.26
C PRO A 24 -4.89 -6.93 1.69
N ALA A 25 -4.70 -6.47 2.93
CA ALA A 25 -5.37 -5.29 3.46
C ALA A 25 -4.94 -4.01 2.72
N ALA A 26 -3.63 -3.80 2.55
CA ALA A 26 -3.11 -2.65 1.82
C ALA A 26 -3.52 -2.68 0.35
N ASN A 27 -3.54 -3.87 -0.27
CA ASN A 27 -3.94 -4.03 -1.66
C ASN A 27 -5.44 -3.77 -1.86
N ASN A 28 -6.30 -4.28 -0.96
CA ASN A 28 -7.73 -4.01 -0.97
C ASN A 28 -8.03 -2.53 -0.78
N PHE A 29 -7.33 -1.85 0.13
CA PHE A 29 -7.47 -0.41 0.29
C PHE A 29 -7.13 0.34 -0.99
N GLN A 30 -5.98 0.03 -1.62
CA GLN A 30 -5.57 0.65 -2.88
C GLN A 30 -6.60 0.40 -3.98
N LYS A 31 -7.13 -0.83 -4.09
CA LYS A 31 -8.20 -1.17 -5.03
C LYS A 31 -9.43 -0.27 -4.84
N GLU A 32 -10.00 -0.24 -3.65
CA GLU A 32 -11.23 0.51 -3.39
C GLU A 32 -11.01 2.02 -3.59
N LEU A 33 -9.82 2.52 -3.27
CA LEU A 33 -9.44 3.90 -3.57
C LEU A 33 -9.39 4.16 -5.08
N ILE A 34 -8.70 3.31 -5.85
CA ILE A 34 -8.59 3.42 -7.30
C ILE A 34 -9.97 3.34 -7.95
N ASP A 35 -10.82 2.41 -7.53
CA ASP A 35 -12.18 2.23 -8.06
C ASP A 35 -13.03 3.50 -7.81
N ASN A 36 -12.96 4.06 -6.60
CA ASN A 36 -13.68 5.29 -6.28
C ASN A 36 -13.14 6.52 -7.02
N LEU A 37 -11.83 6.63 -7.22
CA LEU A 37 -11.23 7.68 -8.06
C LEU A 37 -11.66 7.51 -9.53
N SER A 38 -11.69 6.28 -10.04
CA SER A 38 -12.00 5.99 -11.44
C SER A 38 -13.43 6.36 -11.85
N LYS A 39 -14.35 6.54 -10.87
CA LYS A 39 -15.70 7.07 -11.11
C LYS A 39 -15.70 8.48 -11.70
N ASN A 40 -14.69 9.29 -11.40
CA ASN A 40 -14.62 10.72 -11.76
C ASN A 40 -13.33 11.13 -12.49
N PHE A 41 -12.33 10.26 -12.49
CA PHE A 41 -10.98 10.55 -12.96
C PHE A 41 -10.48 9.44 -13.89
N LYS A 42 -9.60 9.81 -14.83
CA LYS A 42 -8.79 8.83 -15.55
C LYS A 42 -7.60 8.46 -14.68
N VAL A 43 -7.53 7.23 -14.19
CA VAL A 43 -6.47 6.75 -13.31
C VAL A 43 -5.59 5.76 -14.07
N ASP A 44 -4.34 6.15 -14.32
CA ASP A 44 -3.32 5.19 -14.74
C ASP A 44 -2.59 4.68 -13.50
N ILE A 45 -2.20 3.41 -13.49
CA ILE A 45 -1.54 2.78 -12.34
C ILE A 45 -0.10 2.44 -12.70
N LEU A 46 0.85 2.90 -11.89
CA LEU A 46 2.25 2.50 -11.93
C LEU A 46 2.61 1.75 -10.63
N THR A 47 2.75 0.43 -10.75
CA THR A 47 3.08 -0.44 -9.63
C THR A 47 4.56 -0.80 -9.58
N TYR A 48 5.06 -1.04 -8.37
CA TYR A 48 6.41 -1.55 -8.12
C TYR A 48 6.33 -2.82 -7.27
N VAL A 49 7.07 -3.85 -7.70
CA VAL A 49 7.19 -5.12 -6.97
C VAL A 49 8.66 -5.36 -6.64
N GLY A 50 8.99 -5.23 -5.35
CA GLY A 50 10.37 -5.18 -4.86
C GLY A 50 11.01 -6.51 -4.53
N PHE A 51 10.25 -7.59 -4.60
CA PHE A 51 10.71 -8.94 -4.36
C PHE A 51 10.56 -9.75 -5.65
N TYR A 52 11.34 -10.82 -5.74
CA TYR A 52 11.20 -11.78 -6.83
C TYR A 52 10.11 -12.79 -6.45
N GLU A 53 9.23 -13.11 -7.40
CA GLU A 53 8.25 -14.18 -7.28
C GLU A 53 8.61 -15.32 -8.24
N LYS A 54 8.24 -16.56 -7.91
CA LYS A 54 8.52 -17.69 -8.81
C LYS A 54 7.65 -17.64 -10.07
N ASP A 55 6.38 -17.28 -9.92
CA ASP A 55 5.40 -17.24 -11.01
C ASP A 55 5.29 -15.84 -11.64
N MET A 56 6.46 -15.26 -11.96
CA MET A 56 6.56 -13.89 -12.45
C MET A 56 5.80 -13.63 -13.75
N ASP A 57 5.68 -14.62 -14.63
CA ASP A 57 4.95 -14.49 -15.88
C ASP A 57 3.45 -14.30 -15.64
N ILE A 58 2.86 -15.04 -14.69
CA ILE A 58 1.46 -14.89 -14.28
C ILE A 58 1.21 -13.47 -13.73
N VAL A 59 2.14 -12.97 -12.92
CA VAL A 59 2.08 -11.60 -12.38
C VAL A 59 2.11 -10.56 -13.50
N ILE A 60 3.04 -10.72 -14.45
CA ILE A 60 3.19 -9.82 -15.61
C ILE A 60 1.96 -9.85 -16.51
N GLU A 61 1.44 -11.03 -16.82
CA GLU A 61 0.22 -11.21 -17.63
C GLU A 61 -0.98 -10.56 -16.97
N SER A 62 -1.14 -10.72 -15.66
CA SER A 62 -2.21 -10.08 -14.89
C SER A 62 -2.10 -8.55 -14.94
N PHE A 63 -0.90 -7.98 -14.83
CA PHE A 63 -0.70 -6.54 -14.99
C PHE A 63 -1.04 -6.05 -16.41
N LYS A 64 -0.60 -6.77 -17.44
CA LYS A 64 -0.91 -6.42 -18.84
C LYS A 64 -2.41 -6.46 -19.11
N LYS A 65 -3.09 -7.53 -18.68
CA LYS A 65 -4.55 -7.71 -18.82
C LYS A 65 -5.34 -6.57 -18.17
N ASN A 66 -4.85 -6.05 -17.04
CA ASN A 66 -5.47 -4.97 -16.29
C ASN A 66 -4.96 -3.57 -16.67
N ASN A 67 -4.19 -3.42 -17.75
CA ASN A 67 -3.59 -2.15 -18.20
C ASN A 67 -2.76 -1.43 -17.11
N ILE A 68 -2.07 -2.19 -16.27
CA ILE A 68 -1.22 -1.67 -15.20
C ILE A 68 0.22 -1.55 -15.70
N TYR A 69 0.82 -0.37 -15.51
CA TYR A 69 2.25 -0.19 -15.74
C TYR A 69 3.04 -0.72 -14.54
N TYR A 70 4.14 -1.44 -14.77
CA TYR A 70 4.83 -2.14 -13.70
C TYR A 70 6.36 -2.05 -13.81
N ALA A 71 7.03 -1.99 -12.65
CA ALA A 71 8.46 -2.27 -12.53
C ALA A 71 8.67 -3.33 -11.45
N ILE A 72 9.17 -4.51 -11.86
CA ILE A 72 9.30 -5.66 -10.98
C ILE A 72 10.77 -6.09 -10.90
N LYS A 73 11.19 -6.51 -9.71
CA LYS A 73 12.49 -7.16 -9.48
C LYS A 73 12.51 -8.54 -10.16
N GLN A 74 13.48 -8.73 -11.05
CA GLN A 74 13.80 -10.04 -11.63
C GLN A 74 14.89 -10.73 -10.79
N GLU A 75 15.03 -12.04 -10.90
CA GLU A 75 15.94 -12.87 -10.07
C GLU A 75 17.37 -12.29 -10.06
N ASP A 76 17.96 -12.14 -11.25
CA ASP A 76 19.34 -11.69 -11.44
C ASP A 76 19.51 -10.16 -11.48
N LYS A 77 18.44 -9.41 -11.23
CA LYS A 77 18.46 -7.95 -11.39
C LYS A 77 18.55 -7.22 -10.05
N ASN A 78 19.52 -6.33 -9.96
CA ASN A 78 19.70 -5.45 -8.80
C ASN A 78 18.56 -4.42 -8.69
N TYR A 79 18.39 -3.85 -7.49
CA TYR A 79 17.37 -2.84 -7.20
C TYR A 79 17.51 -1.56 -8.05
N ILE A 80 18.72 -1.25 -8.52
CA ILE A 80 19.01 -0.10 -9.39
C ILE A 80 18.34 -0.27 -10.75
N SER A 81 18.40 -1.46 -11.34
CA SER A 81 17.76 -1.72 -12.64
C SER A 81 16.24 -1.57 -12.58
N VAL A 82 15.62 -1.96 -11.46
CA VAL A 82 14.19 -1.79 -11.22
C VAL A 82 13.87 -0.32 -11.04
N PHE A 83 14.71 0.41 -10.30
CA PHE A 83 14.61 1.86 -10.14
C PHE A 83 14.66 2.60 -11.48
N CYS A 84 15.65 2.31 -12.33
CA CYS A 84 15.76 2.93 -13.66
C CYS A 84 14.53 2.64 -14.53
N ARG A 85 14.02 1.40 -14.50
CA ARG A 85 12.80 1.01 -15.24
C ARG A 85 11.58 1.77 -14.73
N TYR A 86 11.43 1.86 -13.42
CA TYR A 86 10.35 2.59 -12.77
C TYR A 86 10.36 4.06 -13.19
N TYR A 87 11.51 4.75 -13.11
CA TYR A 87 11.60 6.16 -13.51
C TYR A 87 11.43 6.38 -15.01
N LYS A 88 11.85 5.44 -15.87
CA LYS A 88 11.57 5.51 -17.30
C LYS A 88 10.08 5.47 -17.58
N LEU A 89 9.34 4.56 -16.93
CA LEU A 89 7.89 4.47 -17.05
C LEU A 89 7.20 5.69 -16.45
N PHE A 90 7.56 6.07 -15.23
CA PHE A 90 7.05 7.25 -14.55
C PHE A 90 7.18 8.52 -15.41
N ASN A 91 8.37 8.80 -15.93
CA ASN A 91 8.61 9.98 -16.77
C ASN A 91 7.82 9.97 -18.08
N LYS A 92 7.52 8.79 -18.64
CA LYS A 92 6.62 8.66 -19.80
C LYS A 92 5.18 8.98 -19.41
N LEU A 93 4.71 8.44 -18.29
CA LEU A 93 3.31 8.53 -17.87
C LEU A 93 2.93 9.92 -17.38
N ILE A 94 3.83 10.62 -16.69
CA ILE A 94 3.52 11.90 -16.03
C ILE A 94 3.24 13.05 -16.99
N GLN A 95 3.59 12.92 -18.28
CA GLN A 95 3.51 14.00 -19.26
C GLN A 95 2.09 14.58 -19.41
N ASN A 96 1.07 13.74 -19.22
CA ASN A 96 -0.34 14.13 -19.39
C ASN A 96 -1.11 14.22 -18.06
N LYS A 97 -0.40 14.14 -16.92
CA LYS A 97 -1.03 14.02 -15.59
C LYS A 97 -1.11 15.37 -14.90
N LYS A 98 -2.18 15.56 -14.14
CA LYS A 98 -2.39 16.74 -13.29
C LYS A 98 -2.07 16.47 -11.83
N THR A 99 -2.20 15.20 -11.42
CA THR A 99 -1.96 14.75 -10.06
C THR A 99 -1.23 13.41 -10.06
N VAL A 100 -0.26 13.25 -9.17
CA VAL A 100 0.32 11.96 -8.80
C VAL A 100 -0.09 11.64 -7.36
N ILE A 101 -0.67 10.47 -7.15
CA ILE A 101 -0.99 9.93 -5.82
C ILE A 101 -0.02 8.81 -5.52
N LEU A 102 0.66 8.86 -4.39
CA LEU A 102 1.57 7.82 -3.93
C LEU A 102 0.94 7.09 -2.75
N TYR A 103 0.99 5.77 -2.77
CA TYR A 103 0.67 4.93 -1.62
C TYR A 103 1.98 4.42 -1.01
N ASP A 104 2.24 4.87 0.22
CA ASP A 104 3.50 4.77 0.95
C ASP A 104 4.71 5.38 0.23
N TYR A 105 5.73 5.74 1.00
CA TYR A 105 6.95 6.36 0.49
C TYR A 105 8.15 5.48 0.80
N ASN A 106 8.77 4.97 -0.26
CA ASN A 106 9.93 4.09 -0.17
C ASN A 106 10.99 4.52 -1.19
N TYR A 107 12.07 3.73 -1.30
CA TYR A 107 13.24 4.09 -2.09
C TYR A 107 12.92 4.32 -3.58
N ILE A 108 11.93 3.61 -4.13
CA ILE A 108 11.55 3.74 -5.54
C ILE A 108 10.95 5.13 -5.83
N ASN A 109 10.37 5.77 -4.81
CA ASN A 109 9.63 7.02 -4.94
C ASN A 109 10.48 8.28 -4.68
N LEU A 110 11.77 8.13 -4.33
CA LEU A 110 12.64 9.20 -3.79
C LEU A 110 12.69 10.52 -4.58
N PHE A 111 12.55 10.47 -5.91
CA PHE A 111 12.64 11.65 -6.77
C PHE A 111 11.32 12.02 -7.43
N ILE A 112 10.21 11.33 -7.13
CA ILE A 112 8.90 11.62 -7.74
C ILE A 112 8.52 13.09 -7.56
N ASN A 113 8.62 13.61 -6.33
CA ASN A 113 8.31 15.01 -6.05
C ASN A 113 9.14 15.99 -6.87
N TYR A 114 10.41 15.70 -7.09
CA TYR A 114 11.28 16.56 -7.89
C TYR A 114 10.81 16.65 -9.34
N PHE A 115 10.48 15.52 -9.96
CA PHE A 115 9.97 15.47 -11.33
C PHE A 115 8.58 16.08 -11.47
N CYS A 116 7.69 15.86 -10.48
CA CYS A 116 6.36 16.46 -10.48
C CYS A 116 6.42 17.99 -10.36
N LYS A 117 7.25 18.54 -9.48
CA LYS A 117 7.40 20.00 -9.30
C LYS A 117 7.90 20.69 -10.57
N LYS A 118 8.87 20.09 -11.26
CA LYS A 118 9.36 20.59 -12.57
C LYS A 118 8.27 20.70 -13.63
N LYS A 119 7.18 19.95 -13.49
CA LYS A 119 6.04 19.93 -14.40
C LYS A 119 4.77 20.54 -13.81
N THR A 120 4.86 21.18 -12.64
CA THR A 120 3.70 21.75 -11.92
C THR A 120 2.57 20.74 -11.67
N ILE A 121 2.93 19.46 -11.48
CA ILE A 121 2.00 18.37 -11.19
C ILE A 121 1.82 18.27 -9.69
N LYS A 122 0.56 18.23 -9.22
CA LYS A 122 0.27 18.11 -7.79
C LYS A 122 0.64 16.73 -7.27
N THR A 123 1.24 16.64 -6.09
CA THR A 123 1.57 15.37 -5.44
C THR A 123 0.82 15.16 -4.14
N ILE A 124 0.23 13.97 -4.01
CA ILE A 124 -0.46 13.52 -2.81
C ILE A 124 0.25 12.27 -2.33
N LEU A 125 0.64 12.21 -1.05
CA LEU A 125 1.18 10.99 -0.45
C LEU A 125 0.22 10.46 0.61
N ILE A 126 -0.15 9.20 0.46
CA ILE A 126 -0.91 8.40 1.43
C ILE A 126 0.10 7.62 2.28
N ILE A 127 0.00 7.75 3.59
CA ILE A 127 0.87 7.12 4.57
C ILE A 127 0.03 6.11 5.35
N ALA A 128 0.20 4.83 5.02
CA ALA A 128 -0.46 3.73 5.71
C ALA A 128 0.31 3.35 6.96
N ASP A 129 1.60 3.04 6.77
CA ASP A 129 2.52 2.67 7.84
C ASP A 129 3.87 3.41 7.68
N HIS A 130 4.45 3.83 8.80
CA HIS A 130 5.79 4.39 8.84
C HIS A 130 6.55 3.84 10.03
N THR A 131 7.70 3.23 9.76
CA THR A 131 8.67 2.82 10.78
C THR A 131 9.72 3.92 10.93
N GLU A 132 9.93 4.39 12.15
CA GLU A 132 10.87 5.47 12.41
C GLU A 132 12.32 5.04 12.22
N TYR A 133 13.19 5.99 11.88
CA TYR A 133 14.58 5.70 11.56
C TYR A 133 15.36 5.03 12.70
N TYR A 134 15.01 5.35 13.96
CA TYR A 134 15.65 4.78 15.14
C TYR A 134 15.21 3.34 15.45
N GLU A 135 14.15 2.84 14.80
CA GLU A 135 13.67 1.46 14.97
C GLU A 135 14.45 0.48 14.06
N TYR A 136 15.15 1.00 13.05
CA TYR A 136 15.96 0.18 12.15
C TYR A 136 17.34 -0.12 12.71
N LYS A 137 17.66 -1.41 12.90
CA LYS A 137 19.01 -1.88 13.22
C LYS A 137 20.04 -1.63 12.10
N ASN A 138 19.57 -1.57 10.85
CA ASN A 138 20.45 -1.37 9.69
C ASN A 138 20.63 0.13 9.40
N PRO A 139 21.87 0.65 9.34
CA PRO A 139 22.14 2.08 9.19
C PRO A 139 21.67 2.65 7.84
N ILE A 140 21.72 1.87 6.77
CA ILE A 140 21.25 2.30 5.44
C ILE A 140 19.74 2.48 5.48
N ARG A 141 19.01 1.53 6.08
CA ARG A 141 17.55 1.65 6.24
C ARG A 141 17.17 2.79 7.16
N SER A 142 17.91 3.01 8.23
CA SER A 142 17.73 4.15 9.13
C SER A 142 17.89 5.48 8.38
N LEU A 143 18.97 5.64 7.61
CA LEU A 143 19.21 6.84 6.81
C LEU A 143 18.09 7.08 5.77
N LEU A 144 17.62 6.01 5.12
CA LEU A 144 16.51 6.09 4.18
C LEU A 144 15.21 6.51 4.87
N ALA A 145 14.86 5.90 6.00
CA ALA A 145 13.67 6.25 6.77
C ALA A 145 13.72 7.72 7.23
N PHE A 146 14.87 8.19 7.72
CA PHE A 146 15.07 9.59 8.07
C PHE A 146 14.84 10.52 6.86
N LYS A 147 15.36 10.14 5.69
CA LYS A 147 15.13 10.88 4.45
C LYS A 147 13.65 10.87 4.05
N TYR A 148 12.94 9.76 4.20
CA TYR A 148 11.51 9.66 3.92
C TYR A 148 10.70 10.62 4.77
N SER A 149 10.92 10.64 6.08
CA SER A 149 10.26 11.57 7.01
C SER A 149 10.52 13.02 6.63
N ARG A 150 11.74 13.35 6.21
CA ARG A 150 12.07 14.68 5.68
C ARG A 150 11.41 14.95 4.33
N ASP A 151 11.15 13.97 3.50
CA ASP A 151 10.51 14.25 2.21
C ASP A 151 9.00 14.51 2.32
N TYR A 152 8.37 14.19 3.47
CA TYR A 152 6.93 14.39 3.67
C TYR A 152 6.49 15.85 3.49
N PHE A 153 7.28 16.82 3.95
CA PHE A 153 6.96 18.25 3.77
C PHE A 153 7.03 18.72 2.31
N LYS A 154 7.57 17.90 1.39
CA LYS A 154 7.73 18.27 -0.01
C LYS A 154 6.49 17.97 -0.86
N PHE A 155 5.57 17.15 -0.35
CA PHE A 155 4.31 16.84 -1.02
C PHE A 155 3.31 17.99 -0.89
N ASP A 156 2.46 18.19 -1.90
CA ASP A 156 1.43 19.23 -1.84
C ASP A 156 0.35 18.90 -0.81
N HIS A 157 0.05 17.60 -0.62
CA HIS A 157 -0.87 17.12 0.39
C HIS A 157 -0.48 15.74 0.95
N LEU A 158 -0.74 15.53 2.23
CA LEU A 158 -0.54 14.25 2.90
C LEU A 158 -1.86 13.67 3.39
N ILE A 159 -2.02 12.35 3.26
CA ILE A 159 -3.17 11.62 3.79
C ILE A 159 -2.65 10.56 4.74
N PHE A 160 -2.99 10.68 6.02
CA PHE A 160 -2.65 9.68 7.03
C PHE A 160 -3.80 8.70 7.20
N LEU A 161 -3.49 7.40 7.25
CA LEU A 161 -4.50 6.37 7.56
C LEU A 161 -4.67 6.11 9.06
N SER A 162 -3.78 6.69 9.88
CA SER A 162 -3.78 6.56 11.34
C SER A 162 -3.74 7.92 12.01
N LYS A 163 -4.62 8.11 13.01
CA LYS A 163 -4.63 9.32 13.85
C LYS A 163 -3.29 9.51 14.56
N ARG A 164 -2.72 8.41 15.08
CA ARG A 164 -1.41 8.42 15.74
C ARG A 164 -0.31 8.95 14.82
N LEU A 165 -0.29 8.54 13.55
CA LEU A 165 0.70 9.03 12.59
C LEU A 165 0.48 10.50 12.27
N LYS A 166 -0.78 10.92 12.03
CA LYS A 166 -1.10 12.33 11.78
C LYS A 166 -0.67 13.23 12.93
N ASP A 167 -1.01 12.85 14.16
CA ASP A 167 -0.70 13.64 15.35
C ASP A 167 0.81 13.71 15.60
N ARG A 168 1.55 12.61 15.30
CA ARG A 168 3.02 12.58 15.38
C ARG A 168 3.68 13.60 14.45
N TYR A 169 3.25 13.68 13.19
CA TYR A 169 3.88 14.56 12.21
C TYR A 169 3.35 16.00 12.24
N GLY A 170 2.09 16.21 12.66
CA GLY A 170 1.53 17.56 12.88
C GLY A 170 1.55 18.48 11.66
N LEU A 171 1.55 17.94 10.44
CA LEU A 171 1.76 18.71 9.21
C LEU A 171 0.50 19.47 8.78
N LYS A 172 0.64 20.76 8.43
CA LYS A 172 -0.47 21.66 8.09
C LYS A 172 -1.28 21.20 6.86
N ASN A 173 -0.60 20.79 5.79
CA ASN A 173 -1.23 20.31 4.57
C ASN A 173 -1.44 18.80 4.63
N SER A 174 -2.27 18.36 5.59
CA SER A 174 -2.58 16.95 5.77
C SER A 174 -4.03 16.68 6.13
N SER A 175 -4.49 15.47 5.84
CA SER A 175 -5.82 14.97 6.22
C SER A 175 -5.72 13.61 6.87
N LEU A 176 -6.70 13.29 7.71
CA LEU A 176 -6.91 11.96 8.25
C LEU A 176 -7.95 11.24 7.39
N MET A 177 -7.63 10.05 6.91
CA MET A 177 -8.56 9.17 6.21
C MET A 177 -8.46 7.78 6.81
N ILE A 178 -9.24 7.53 7.86
CA ILE A 178 -9.29 6.21 8.49
C ILE A 178 -9.90 5.22 7.49
N GLY A 179 -9.34 4.01 7.43
CA GLY A 179 -9.86 2.94 6.57
C GLY A 179 -11.37 2.72 6.77
N GLY A 180 -12.07 2.38 5.70
CA GLY A 180 -13.52 2.17 5.69
C GLY A 180 -13.91 0.72 5.43
N ILE A 181 -15.15 0.38 5.80
CA ILE A 181 -15.76 -0.91 5.49
C ILE A 181 -16.79 -0.70 4.38
N ASN A 182 -16.81 -1.59 3.39
CA ASN A 182 -17.89 -1.62 2.41
C ASN A 182 -19.14 -2.24 3.06
N ILE A 183 -19.95 -1.41 3.73
CA ILE A 183 -21.14 -1.83 4.50
C ILE A 183 -22.11 -2.66 3.65
N ASP A 184 -22.23 -2.38 2.35
CA ASP A 184 -23.13 -3.13 1.46
C ASP A 184 -22.79 -4.61 1.35
N LYS A 185 -21.52 -5.00 1.54
CA LYS A 185 -21.12 -6.42 1.57
C LYS A 185 -21.59 -7.13 2.83
N TYR A 186 -21.89 -6.41 3.90
CA TYR A 186 -22.21 -6.96 5.21
C TYR A 186 -23.66 -6.72 5.65
N LYS A 187 -24.44 -5.92 4.90
CA LYS A 187 -25.82 -5.56 5.28
C LYS A 187 -26.78 -6.74 5.44
N ASN A 188 -26.52 -7.84 4.74
CA ASN A 188 -27.33 -9.07 4.78
C ASN A 188 -26.66 -10.18 5.61
N PHE A 189 -25.58 -9.88 6.34
CA PHE A 189 -24.94 -10.88 7.18
C PHE A 189 -25.85 -11.22 8.36
N THR A 190 -26.44 -12.41 8.33
CA THR A 190 -27.14 -13.01 9.47
C THR A 190 -26.22 -14.06 10.08
N PRO A 191 -25.83 -13.91 11.36
CA PRO A 191 -25.07 -14.96 12.04
C PRO A 191 -25.90 -16.26 12.05
N ALA A 192 -25.24 -17.40 11.81
CA ALA A 192 -25.92 -18.68 11.87
C ALA A 192 -26.52 -18.89 13.28
N PRO A 193 -27.76 -19.42 13.40
CA PRO A 193 -28.35 -19.71 14.68
C PRO A 193 -27.47 -20.70 15.46
N LYS A 194 -27.17 -20.37 16.72
CA LYS A 194 -26.30 -21.17 17.60
C LYS A 194 -27.14 -22.04 18.53
N GLU A 195 -26.83 -23.33 18.59
CA GLU A 195 -27.10 -24.16 19.77
C GLU A 195 -25.90 -24.09 20.72
N ASN A 196 -26.10 -23.56 21.93
CA ASN A 196 -25.26 -23.69 23.15
C ASN A 196 -23.71 -23.72 22.99
N LYS A 197 -23.12 -23.04 22.00
CA LYS A 197 -21.65 -23.01 21.80
C LYS A 197 -21.10 -21.60 21.59
N THR A 198 -20.00 -21.30 22.27
CA THR A 198 -19.17 -20.12 22.00
C THR A 198 -18.30 -20.39 20.76
N ILE A 199 -18.37 -19.49 19.77
CA ILE A 199 -17.56 -19.56 18.55
C ILE A 199 -16.61 -18.36 18.58
N LEU A 200 -15.32 -18.65 18.59
CA LEU A 200 -14.25 -17.66 18.54
C LEU A 200 -13.74 -17.60 17.11
N LEU A 201 -13.75 -16.41 16.51
CA LEU A 201 -13.37 -16.20 15.12
C LEU A 201 -12.21 -15.22 15.03
N TYR A 202 -11.19 -15.59 14.27
CA TYR A 202 -10.07 -14.73 13.94
C TYR A 202 -10.10 -14.44 12.43
N SER A 203 -9.98 -13.16 12.08
CA SER A 203 -9.87 -12.72 10.69
C SER A 203 -8.65 -11.84 10.55
N GLY A 204 -7.63 -12.34 9.84
CA GLY A 204 -6.36 -11.66 9.64
C GLY A 204 -5.30 -12.58 9.08
N ALA A 205 -4.14 -12.03 8.71
CA ALA A 205 -3.00 -12.85 8.29
C ALA A 205 -2.51 -13.71 9.46
N LEU A 206 -2.03 -14.92 9.19
CA LEU A 206 -1.40 -15.79 10.19
C LEU A 206 0.09 -15.43 10.29
N SER A 207 0.41 -14.40 11.08
CA SER A 207 1.77 -13.89 11.23
C SER A 207 2.06 -13.51 12.68
N ARG A 208 3.34 -13.43 13.05
CA ARG A 208 3.73 -12.92 14.38
C ARG A 208 3.31 -11.47 14.60
N VAL A 209 3.24 -10.68 13.53
CA VAL A 209 2.88 -9.25 13.60
C VAL A 209 1.41 -9.06 13.95
N THR A 210 0.55 -10.01 13.55
CA THR A 210 -0.89 -9.96 13.80
C THR A 210 -1.30 -10.57 15.14
N GLY A 211 -0.35 -11.12 15.91
CA GLY A 211 -0.59 -11.61 17.28
C GLY A 211 -1.50 -12.83 17.38
N VAL A 212 -1.64 -13.61 16.30
CA VAL A 212 -2.50 -14.81 16.29
C VAL A 212 -2.02 -15.86 17.31
N ASP A 213 -0.72 -15.90 17.60
CA ASP A 213 -0.14 -16.74 18.65
C ASP A 213 -0.63 -16.35 20.05
N ILE A 214 -0.75 -15.05 20.33
CA ILE A 214 -1.31 -14.54 21.59
C ILE A 214 -2.79 -14.89 21.68
N TYR A 215 -3.53 -14.74 20.58
CA TYR A 215 -4.94 -15.11 20.51
C TYR A 215 -5.17 -16.60 20.80
N LEU A 216 -4.35 -17.49 20.20
CA LEU A 216 -4.43 -18.93 20.45
C LEU A 216 -4.11 -19.28 21.90
N LYS A 217 -3.08 -18.68 22.50
CA LYS A 217 -2.77 -18.87 23.94
C LYS A 217 -3.92 -18.44 24.83
N ALA A 218 -4.59 -17.32 24.52
CA ALA A 218 -5.76 -16.88 25.28
C ALA A 218 -6.93 -17.89 25.18
N ILE A 219 -7.11 -18.53 24.03
CA ILE A 219 -8.13 -19.58 23.86
C ILE A 219 -7.81 -20.82 24.70
N GLU A 220 -6.54 -21.22 24.78
CA GLU A 220 -6.09 -22.34 25.63
C GLU A 220 -6.41 -22.07 27.10
N LEU A 221 -6.13 -20.85 27.59
CA LEU A 221 -6.44 -20.47 28.97
C LEU A 221 -7.94 -20.56 29.31
N ILE A 222 -8.83 -20.23 28.37
CA ILE A 222 -10.28 -20.32 28.57
C ILE A 222 -10.76 -21.79 28.64
N LYS A 223 -10.02 -22.73 28.02
CA LYS A 223 -10.35 -24.16 28.06
C LYS A 223 -9.91 -24.83 29.35
N ASP A 224 -8.87 -24.32 30.00
CA ASP A 224 -8.36 -24.88 31.26
C ASP A 224 -9.15 -24.41 32.49
N GLU A 225 -10.00 -23.39 32.34
CA GLU A 225 -10.86 -22.83 33.41
C GLU A 225 -12.32 -23.37 33.42
N ASN A 226 -12.67 -24.29 32.51
CA ASN A 226 -13.98 -24.98 32.46
C ASN A 226 -13.84 -26.49 32.61
#